data_AF-Q9ER94-F1
#
_entry.id   AF-Q9ER94-F1
#
_cell.length_a   1.000
_cell.length_b   1.000
_cell.length_c   1.000
_cell.angle_alpha   90.00
_cell.angle_beta   90.00
_cell.angle_gamma   90.00
#
_symmetry.space_group_name_H-M   'P 1'
#
loop_
_entity.id
_entity.type
_entity.pdbx_description
1 polymer ?
#
loop_
_entity_poly.entity_id
_entity_poly.type
_entity_poly.pdbx_seq_one_letter_code
_entity_poly.pdbx_strand_id
1 'polypeptide(L)'
;DQPQVPAIFLLTEENGTWYLDQIRREQYVPNEEFVNSDLLEKNKYRKIYSFTLEPRVIEDFEYVNSYLQTSPASVFVSTSFCSLQTSEGVHCLVGSTFTSRRFSYKDDVDLVEFKYVNEEEIEDVLKTAFGISLERKFVPKHGELVFTI
;
A
#
# COMPACT_ATOMS: atom_id res chain seq x y z
N ASP A 1 -12.15 -10.58 -16.30
CA ASP A 1 -12.29 -9.39 -15.44
C ASP A 1 -13.12 -9.70 -14.22
N GLN A 2 -12.68 -9.24 -13.05
CA GLN A 2 -13.34 -9.44 -11.76
C GLN A 2 -13.49 -8.07 -11.08
N PRO A 3 -14.57 -7.32 -11.40
CA PRO A 3 -14.79 -5.98 -10.84
C PRO A 3 -15.07 -6.05 -9.34
N GLN A 4 -14.37 -5.22 -8.57
CA GLN A 4 -14.59 -5.04 -7.13
C GLN A 4 -14.57 -3.55 -6.79
N VAL A 5 -14.89 -3.21 -5.53
CA VAL A 5 -14.85 -1.81 -5.06
C VAL A 5 -13.51 -1.14 -5.34
N PRO A 6 -12.33 -1.75 -5.04
CA PRO A 6 -11.05 -1.07 -5.27
C PRO A 6 -10.66 -0.91 -6.74
N ALA A 7 -10.90 -1.93 -7.57
CA ALA A 7 -10.41 -2.01 -8.94
C ALA A 7 -11.07 -3.19 -9.69
N ILE A 8 -10.77 -3.31 -10.98
CA ILE A 8 -11.04 -4.54 -11.74
C ILE A 8 -9.79 -5.43 -11.66
N PHE A 9 -9.94 -6.63 -11.10
CA PHE A 9 -8.85 -7.60 -11.00
C PHE A 9 -8.86 -8.58 -12.18
N LEU A 10 -7.66 -9.02 -12.57
CA LEU A 10 -7.44 -10.01 -13.60
C LEU A 10 -6.50 -11.09 -13.08
N LEU A 11 -6.88 -12.36 -13.26
CA LEU A 11 -6.01 -13.50 -13.03
C LEU A 11 -5.76 -14.17 -14.37
N THR A 12 -4.50 -14.25 -14.75
CA THR A 12 -4.05 -14.88 -15.99
C THR A 12 -3.06 -15.99 -15.66
N GLU A 13 -3.22 -17.15 -16.28
CA GLU A 13 -2.28 -18.26 -16.17
C GLU A 13 -1.41 -18.32 -17.43
N GLU A 14 -0.10 -18.46 -17.22
CA GLU A 14 0.88 -18.68 -18.29
C GLU A 14 1.97 -19.64 -17.78
N ASN A 15 2.10 -20.79 -18.44
CA ASN A 15 3.15 -21.79 -18.18
C ASN A 15 3.26 -22.25 -16.71
N GLY A 16 2.12 -22.47 -16.05
CA GLY A 16 2.02 -22.90 -14.65
C GLY A 16 2.13 -21.77 -13.63
N THR A 17 2.29 -20.52 -14.08
CA THR A 17 2.37 -19.33 -13.22
C THR A 17 1.09 -18.51 -13.36
N TRP A 18 0.54 -18.09 -12.23
CA TRP A 18 -0.61 -17.19 -12.15
C TRP A 18 -0.14 -15.76 -11.90
N TYR A 19 -0.74 -14.81 -12.61
CA TYR A 19 -0.44 -13.38 -12.52
C TYR A 19 -1.69 -12.65 -12.05
N LEU A 20 -1.59 -11.93 -10.93
CA LEU A 20 -2.63 -11.03 -10.45
C LEU A 20 -2.32 -9.60 -10.90
N ASP A 21 -3.19 -9.07 -11.75
CA ASP A 21 -3.13 -7.72 -12.26
C ASP A 21 -4.39 -6.93 -11.86
N GLN A 22 -4.32 -5.61 -11.92
CA GLN A 22 -5.47 -4.74 -11.71
C GLN A 22 -5.53 -3.60 -12.74
N ILE A 23 -6.76 -3.21 -13.07
CA ILE A 23 -7.09 -1.97 -13.77
C ILE A 23 -7.67 -1.00 -12.75
N ARG A 24 -6.91 0.04 -12.45
CA ARG A 24 -7.22 1.09 -11.49
C ARG A 24 -8.03 2.21 -12.16
N ARG A 25 -8.80 2.92 -11.34
CA ARG A 25 -9.45 4.18 -11.72
C ARG A 25 -8.44 5.30 -11.86
N GLU A 26 -8.88 6.39 -12.48
CA GLU A 26 -8.15 7.66 -12.38
C GLU A 26 -8.07 8.11 -10.93
N GLN A 27 -7.01 8.85 -10.60
CA GLN A 27 -6.81 9.40 -9.26
C GLN A 27 -6.91 10.93 -9.31
N TYR A 28 -7.74 11.49 -8.43
CA TYR A 28 -7.79 12.91 -8.17
C TYR A 28 -7.07 13.22 -6.85
N VAL A 29 -6.02 14.03 -6.94
CA VAL A 29 -5.21 14.48 -5.81
C VAL A 29 -5.46 15.99 -5.63
N PRO A 30 -6.25 16.42 -4.63
CA PRO A 30 -6.60 17.83 -4.48
C PRO A 30 -5.42 18.72 -4.08
N ASN A 31 -4.44 18.17 -3.34
CA ASN A 31 -3.26 18.91 -2.92
C ASN A 31 -2.17 18.81 -3.99
N GLU A 32 -1.91 19.92 -4.69
CA GLU A 32 -0.91 20.00 -5.76
C GLU A 32 0.51 19.65 -5.32
N GLU A 33 0.85 19.77 -4.03
CA GLU A 33 2.16 19.38 -3.50
C GLU A 33 2.43 17.87 -3.65
N PHE A 34 1.37 17.05 -3.71
CA PHE A 34 1.47 15.58 -3.72
C PHE A 34 1.20 14.95 -5.10
N VAL A 35 0.86 15.73 -6.14
CA VAL A 35 0.54 15.18 -7.48
C VAL A 35 1.70 14.40 -8.11
N ASN A 36 2.93 14.68 -7.67
CA ASN A 36 4.15 13.99 -8.10
C ASN A 36 4.78 13.13 -6.99
N SER A 37 4.03 12.80 -5.92
CA SER A 37 4.51 11.90 -4.88
C SER A 37 4.95 10.55 -5.46
N ASP A 38 6.04 10.02 -4.93
CA ASP A 38 6.56 8.68 -5.21
C ASP A 38 5.62 7.57 -4.74
N LEU A 39 4.68 7.88 -3.84
CA LEU A 39 3.64 6.96 -3.36
C LEU A 39 2.54 6.73 -4.41
N LEU A 40 2.42 7.59 -5.43
CA LEU A 40 1.36 7.48 -6.43
C LEU A 40 1.75 6.52 -7.56
N GLU A 41 0.96 5.46 -7.74
CA GLU A 41 0.98 4.69 -8.98
C GLU A 41 0.31 5.51 -10.09
N LYS A 42 1.07 5.82 -11.15
CA LYS A 42 0.59 6.60 -12.30
C LYS A 42 -0.05 5.74 -13.39
N ASN A 43 0.21 4.43 -13.40
CA ASN A 43 -0.34 3.53 -14.39
C ASN A 43 -1.72 3.02 -13.96
N LYS A 44 -2.69 3.07 -14.88
CA LYS A 44 -3.99 2.41 -14.68
C LYS A 44 -3.84 0.90 -14.58
N TYR A 45 -3.07 0.32 -15.48
CA TYR A 45 -2.77 -1.11 -15.46
C TYR A 45 -1.58 -1.36 -14.54
N ARG A 46 -1.76 -2.18 -13.51
CA ARG A 46 -0.69 -2.55 -12.57
C ARG A 46 -0.63 -4.05 -12.39
N LYS A 47 0.56 -4.61 -12.62
CA LYS A 47 0.91 -5.96 -12.18
C LYS A 47 1.16 -5.94 -10.67
N ILE A 48 0.48 -6.81 -9.93
CA ILE A 48 0.57 -6.82 -8.45
C ILE A 48 1.60 -7.85 -8.01
N TYR A 49 1.35 -9.12 -8.30
CA TYR A 49 2.26 -10.23 -8.01
C TYR A 49 1.94 -11.45 -8.88
N SER A 50 2.82 -12.44 -8.81
CA SER A 50 2.63 -13.75 -9.44
C SER A 50 2.87 -14.87 -8.44
N PHE A 51 2.23 -16.02 -8.66
CA PHE A 51 2.34 -17.19 -7.78
C PHE A 51 2.12 -18.50 -8.57
N THR A 52 2.51 -19.63 -7.98
CA THR A 52 2.15 -20.96 -8.48
C THR A 52 1.08 -21.58 -7.58
N LEU A 53 0.40 -22.63 -8.06
CA LEU A 53 -0.55 -23.41 -7.25
C LEU A 53 0.15 -24.50 -6.42
N GLU A 54 1.48 -24.44 -6.31
CA GLU A 54 2.24 -25.38 -5.48
C GLU A 54 1.89 -25.14 -4.00
N PRO A 55 1.44 -26.17 -3.26
CA PRO A 55 1.19 -26.04 -1.84
C PRO A 55 2.46 -25.62 -1.09
N ARG A 56 2.33 -24.72 -0.13
CA ARG A 56 3.43 -24.24 0.72
C ARG A 56 3.11 -24.46 2.19
N VAL A 57 4.17 -24.66 2.97
CA VAL A 57 4.14 -24.67 4.45
C VAL A 57 4.82 -23.41 4.98
N ILE A 58 4.66 -23.10 6.27
CA ILE A 58 5.18 -21.85 6.83
C ILE A 58 6.72 -21.82 6.82
N GLU A 59 7.35 -22.98 6.92
CA GLU A 59 8.80 -23.17 6.91
C GLU A 59 9.42 -22.73 5.57
N ASP A 60 8.67 -22.82 4.46
CA ASP A 60 9.12 -22.35 3.15
C ASP A 60 9.41 -20.84 3.14
N PHE A 61 8.83 -20.09 4.09
CA PHE A 61 8.98 -18.64 4.21
C PHE A 61 9.96 -18.20 5.29
N GLU A 62 10.57 -19.11 6.07
CA GLU A 62 11.39 -18.77 7.23
C GLU A 62 12.62 -17.92 6.85
N TYR A 63 13.29 -18.29 5.76
CA TYR A 63 14.41 -17.51 5.21
C TYR A 63 13.96 -16.12 4.77
N VAL A 64 12.87 -16.04 3.99
CA VAL A 64 12.37 -14.78 3.44
C VAL A 64 11.89 -13.85 4.55
N ASN A 65 11.24 -14.39 5.60
CA ASN A 65 10.83 -13.63 6.78
C ASN A 65 12.02 -12.93 7.45
N SER A 66 13.12 -13.65 7.65
CA SER A 66 14.35 -13.08 8.24
C SER A 66 14.99 -12.06 7.30
N TYR A 67 15.06 -12.38 6.00
CA TYR A 67 15.64 -11.51 4.98
C TYR A 67 14.88 -10.17 4.86
N LEU A 68 13.55 -10.21 4.78
CA LEU A 68 12.71 -9.01 4.61
C LEU A 68 12.80 -8.04 5.80
N GLN A 69 13.16 -8.52 6.99
CA GLN A 69 13.30 -7.68 8.19
C GLN A 69 14.71 -7.13 8.40
N THR A 70 15.73 -7.65 7.70
CA THR A 70 17.14 -7.34 8.00
C THR A 70 17.91 -6.82 6.79
N SER A 71 17.51 -7.18 5.56
CA SER A 71 18.21 -6.77 4.35
C SER A 71 17.97 -5.28 4.05
N PRO A 72 19.02 -4.49 3.77
CA PRO A 72 18.85 -3.11 3.32
C PRO A 72 18.19 -3.00 1.94
N ALA A 73 18.12 -4.10 1.17
CA ALA A 73 17.38 -4.16 -0.09
C ALA A 73 15.88 -4.41 0.10
N SER A 74 15.42 -4.62 1.34
CA SER A 74 14.01 -4.83 1.65
C SER A 74 13.29 -3.51 1.90
N VAL A 75 12.16 -3.30 1.21
CA VAL A 75 11.29 -2.14 1.42
C VAL A 75 10.81 -2.03 2.87
N PHE A 76 10.67 -3.16 3.57
CA PHE A 76 10.21 -3.21 4.95
C PHE A 76 11.25 -2.70 5.96
N VAL A 77 12.54 -2.63 5.57
CA VAL A 77 13.61 -2.03 6.38
C VAL A 77 13.74 -0.54 6.10
N SER A 78 13.54 -0.14 4.84
CA SER A 78 13.71 1.25 4.38
C SER A 78 12.49 2.14 4.67
N THR A 79 11.29 1.56 4.70
CA THR A 79 10.03 2.31 4.72
C THR A 79 9.09 1.72 5.75
N SER A 80 8.67 2.55 6.70
CA SER A 80 7.67 2.18 7.71
C SER A 80 6.28 2.49 7.18
N PHE A 81 5.34 1.55 7.25
CA PHE A 81 3.97 1.81 6.83
C PHE A 81 2.93 0.96 7.56
N CYS A 82 1.70 1.43 7.56
CA CYS A 82 0.52 0.64 7.87
C CYS A 82 -0.63 1.02 6.93
N SER A 83 -1.57 0.09 6.73
CA SER A 83 -2.76 0.35 5.92
C SER A 83 -3.98 -0.34 6.51
N LEU A 84 -5.16 0.26 6.33
CA LEU A 84 -6.43 -0.28 6.79
C LEU A 84 -7.52 0.04 5.76
N GLN A 85 -8.21 -1.00 5.29
CA GLN A 85 -9.40 -0.83 4.45
C GLN A 85 -10.54 -0.23 5.27
N THR A 86 -11.28 0.70 4.68
CA THR A 86 -12.50 1.28 5.26
C THR A 86 -13.71 0.84 4.45
N SER A 87 -14.92 1.22 4.89
CA SER A 87 -16.13 0.97 4.11
C SER A 87 -16.17 1.69 2.75
N GLU A 88 -15.36 2.75 2.59
CA GLU A 88 -15.37 3.60 1.39
C GLU A 88 -14.02 3.58 0.63
N GLY A 89 -13.00 2.91 1.15
CA GLY A 89 -11.65 3.27 0.78
C GLY A 89 -10.53 2.54 1.52
N VAL A 90 -9.39 3.20 1.60
CA VAL A 90 -8.22 2.74 2.35
C VAL A 90 -7.51 3.92 2.99
N HIS A 91 -7.10 3.74 4.24
CA HIS A 91 -6.12 4.60 4.90
C HIS A 91 -4.74 3.96 4.81
N CYS A 92 -3.72 4.76 4.57
CA CYS A 92 -2.33 4.33 4.60
C CYS A 92 -1.47 5.41 5.24
N LEU A 93 -0.57 5.02 6.14
CA LEU A 93 0.50 5.88 6.65
C LEU A 93 1.82 5.32 6.13
N VAL A 94 2.60 6.15 5.44
CA VAL A 94 3.95 5.80 4.97
C VAL A 94 4.93 6.84 5.49
N GLY A 95 5.88 6.41 6.33
CA GLY A 95 6.73 7.32 7.09
C GLY A 95 5.90 8.32 7.89
N SER A 96 5.97 9.60 7.50
CA SER A 96 5.21 10.72 8.08
C SER A 96 4.07 11.20 7.17
N THR A 97 3.71 10.44 6.14
CA THR A 97 2.69 10.82 5.15
C THR A 97 1.46 9.96 5.33
N PHE A 98 0.39 10.54 5.89
CA PHE A 98 -0.92 9.91 5.94
C PHE A 98 -1.66 10.14 4.63
N THR A 99 -2.30 9.09 4.13
CA THR A 99 -3.12 9.13 2.92
C THR A 99 -4.47 8.47 3.16
N SER A 100 -5.52 9.11 2.69
CA SER A 100 -6.87 8.56 2.61
C SER A 100 -7.29 8.47 1.14
N ARG A 101 -7.51 7.26 0.65
CA ARG A 101 -8.13 7.03 -0.65
C ARG A 101 -9.60 6.67 -0.46
N ARG A 102 -10.50 7.37 -1.14
CA ARG A 102 -11.91 7.00 -1.27
C ARG A 102 -12.17 6.47 -2.67
N PHE A 103 -12.65 5.24 -2.76
CA PHE A 103 -12.90 4.57 -4.04
C PHE A 103 -14.15 5.14 -4.71
N SER A 104 -14.09 5.32 -6.03
CA SER A 104 -15.24 5.78 -6.84
C SER A 104 -15.92 7.04 -6.28
N TYR A 105 -15.12 8.01 -5.80
CA TYR A 105 -15.61 9.22 -5.14
C TYR A 105 -16.57 10.03 -6.03
N LYS A 106 -16.18 10.22 -7.29
CA LYS A 106 -16.99 10.92 -8.29
C LYS A 106 -16.61 10.47 -9.69
N ASP A 107 -17.60 10.20 -10.55
CA ASP A 107 -17.42 9.89 -11.97
C ASP A 107 -16.36 8.79 -12.23
N ASP A 108 -16.35 7.73 -11.42
CA ASP A 108 -15.37 6.63 -11.48
C ASP A 108 -13.90 7.06 -11.28
N VAL A 109 -13.69 8.11 -10.48
CA VAL A 109 -12.38 8.61 -10.05
C VAL A 109 -12.20 8.37 -8.55
N ASP A 110 -11.03 7.87 -8.16
CA ASP A 110 -10.64 7.75 -6.76
C ASP A 110 -10.13 9.10 -6.24
N LEU A 111 -10.63 9.54 -5.08
CA LEU A 111 -10.10 10.71 -4.38
C LEU A 111 -8.93 10.25 -3.50
N VAL A 112 -7.78 10.92 -3.60
CA VAL A 112 -6.59 10.61 -2.80
C VAL A 112 -6.13 11.86 -2.06
N GLU A 113 -6.32 11.88 -0.75
CA GLU A 113 -6.00 13.00 0.12
C GLU A 113 -4.74 12.70 0.93
N PHE A 114 -3.76 13.60 0.87
CA PHE A 114 -2.49 13.50 1.59
C PHE A 114 -2.44 14.49 2.74
N LYS A 115 -1.83 14.08 3.86
CA LYS A 115 -1.50 14.93 4.99
C LYS A 115 -0.11 14.53 5.53
N TYR A 116 0.79 15.50 5.68
CA TYR A 116 2.00 15.30 6.49
C TYR A 116 1.63 15.27 7.98
N VAL A 117 2.18 14.30 8.71
CA VAL A 117 1.92 14.05 10.13
C VAL A 117 3.24 14.19 10.87
N ASN A 118 3.28 15.12 11.81
CA ASN A 118 4.48 15.31 12.64
C ASN A 118 4.61 14.21 13.71
N GLU A 119 5.75 14.16 14.39
CA GLU A 119 6.06 13.13 15.39
C GLU A 119 5.05 13.09 16.56
N GLU A 120 4.50 14.23 16.96
CA GLU A 120 3.51 14.32 18.04
C GLU A 120 2.13 13.79 17.59
N GLU A 121 1.77 13.99 16.32
CA GLU A 121 0.49 13.55 15.75
C GLU A 121 0.48 12.06 15.35
N ILE A 122 1.65 11.44 15.10
CA ILE A 122 1.70 10.06 14.57
C ILE A 122 1.05 9.06 15.52
N GLU A 123 1.30 9.15 16.82
CA GLU A 123 0.71 8.22 17.80
C GLU A 123 -0.82 8.31 17.81
N ASP A 124 -1.35 9.53 17.72
CA ASP A 124 -2.79 9.77 17.62
C ASP A 124 -3.36 9.23 16.30
N VAL A 125 -2.68 9.42 15.17
CA VAL A 125 -3.09 8.84 13.87
C VAL A 125 -3.09 7.32 13.92
N LEU A 126 -2.03 6.69 14.43
CA LEU A 126 -1.94 5.23 14.61
C LEU A 126 -3.12 4.70 15.42
N LYS A 127 -3.45 5.36 16.53
CA LYS A 127 -4.55 4.93 17.41
C LYS A 127 -5.92 5.17 16.80
N THR A 128 -6.17 6.35 16.25
CA THR A 128 -7.51 6.77 15.80
C THR A 128 -7.88 6.21 14.43
N ALA A 129 -6.96 6.21 13.48
CA ALA A 129 -7.22 5.76 12.11
C ALA A 129 -6.96 4.26 11.92
N PHE A 130 -6.04 3.67 12.70
CA PHE A 130 -5.63 2.26 12.52
C PHE A 130 -5.89 1.37 13.74
N GLY A 131 -6.27 1.92 14.89
CA GLY A 131 -6.45 1.14 16.12
C GLY A 131 -5.13 0.58 16.69
N ILE A 132 -3.98 1.14 16.29
CA ILE A 132 -2.66 0.67 16.68
C ILE A 132 -2.17 1.45 17.91
N SER A 133 -1.67 0.74 18.92
CA SER A 133 -0.93 1.31 20.05
C SER A 133 0.40 0.59 20.19
N LEU A 134 1.50 1.33 20.17
CA LEU A 134 2.85 0.77 20.17
C LEU A 134 3.43 0.75 21.59
N GLU A 135 4.15 -0.32 21.91
CA GLU A 135 4.84 -0.44 23.21
C GLU A 135 6.10 0.42 23.30
N ARG A 136 6.67 0.80 22.15
CA ARG A 136 7.89 1.58 22.02
C ARG A 136 7.67 2.74 21.07
N LYS A 137 8.43 3.81 21.28
CA LYS A 137 8.42 4.99 20.43
C LYS A 137 8.67 4.60 18.96
N PHE A 138 7.78 5.06 18.10
CA PHE A 138 7.90 4.87 16.66
C PHE A 138 8.92 5.84 16.06
N VAL A 139 9.69 5.37 15.08
CA VAL A 139 10.60 6.20 14.28
C VAL A 139 10.17 6.07 12.82
N PRO A 140 9.46 7.06 12.25
CA PRO A 140 9.00 7.00 10.88
C PRO A 140 10.18 6.96 9.91
N LYS A 141 10.06 6.15 8.85
CA LYS A 141 11.02 6.07 7.75
C LYS A 141 10.31 6.07 6.42
N HIS A 142 10.83 6.86 5.48
CA HIS A 142 10.43 6.89 4.08
C HIS A 142 11.71 6.78 3.25
N GLY A 143 12.09 5.56 2.90
CA GLY A 143 13.29 5.29 2.12
C GLY A 143 13.08 5.47 0.62
N GLU A 144 14.15 5.27 -0.16
CA GLU A 144 14.14 5.47 -1.62
C GLU A 144 13.66 4.24 -2.41
N LEU A 145 13.41 3.11 -1.73
CA LEU A 145 12.88 1.90 -2.39
C LEU A 145 11.42 2.11 -2.79
N VAL A 146 11.08 1.62 -3.99
CA VAL A 146 9.76 1.83 -4.60
C VAL A 146 8.66 1.20 -3.76
N PHE A 147 7.70 2.03 -3.34
CA PHE A 147 6.47 1.63 -2.65
C PHE A 147 5.35 2.58 -3.04
N THR A 148 4.20 2.05 -3.49
CA THR A 148 3.05 2.87 -3.93
C THR A 148 1.75 2.41 -3.26
N ILE A 149 0.87 3.38 -2.97
CA ILE A 149 -0.40 3.21 -2.26
C ILE A 149 -1.61 2.98 -3.18
#